data_AF-A0A7W0PI90-F1
#
_entry.id   AF-A0A7W0PI90-F1
#
_cell.length_a   1.000
_cell.length_b   1.000
_cell.length_c   1.000
_cell.angle_alpha   90.00
_cell.angle_beta   90.00
_cell.angle_gamma   90.00
#
_symmetry.space_group_name_H-M   'P 1'
#
loop_
_entity.id
_entity.type
_entity.pdbx_description
1 polymer ?
#
loop_
_entity_poly.entity_id
_entity_poly.type
_entity_poly.pdbx_seq_one_letter_code
_entity_poly.pdbx_strand_id
1 'polypeptide(L)' 'MRGLRPLWSPDGRKIAFVRSGDVYVMNADGSGSTENLTRSPWNEGWFAWSPGRTQ' A
#
# COMPACT_ATOMS: atom_id res chain seq x y z
N MET A 1 -4.82 -18.31 -2.74
CA MET A 1 -3.71 -17.35 -2.93
C MET A 1 -4.31 -15.98 -3.25
N ARG A 2 -4.14 -14.96 -2.38
CA ARG A 2 -4.73 -13.62 -2.58
C ARG A 2 -3.71 -12.74 -3.31
N GLY A 3 -3.59 -12.92 -4.63
CA GLY A 3 -2.66 -12.15 -5.47
C GLY A 3 -3.25 -10.81 -5.91
N LEU A 4 -2.55 -9.72 -5.59
CA LEU A 4 -2.48 -8.46 -6.35
C LEU A 4 -3.79 -7.68 -6.57
N ARG A 5 -4.60 -7.49 -5.52
CA ARG A 5 -5.70 -6.51 -5.56
C ARG A 5 -5.22 -5.20 -4.94
N PRO A 6 -5.43 -4.04 -5.59
CA PRO A 6 -5.17 -2.76 -4.96
C PRO A 6 -5.97 -2.66 -3.66
N LEU A 7 -5.33 -2.21 -2.59
CA LEU A 7 -5.95 -2.05 -1.28
C LEU A 7 -6.29 -0.59 -1.05
N TRP A 8 -7.55 -0.34 -0.71
CA TRP A 8 -7.99 0.98 -0.29
C TRP A 8 -7.63 1.20 1.18
N SER A 9 -7.22 2.43 1.52
CA SER A 9 -7.11 2.81 2.92
C SER A 9 -8.50 2.75 3.59
N PRO A 10 -8.59 2.48 4.91
CA PRO A 10 -9.87 2.40 5.61
C PRO A 10 -10.72 3.67 5.51
N ASP A 11 -10.08 4.82 5.29
CA ASP A 11 -10.72 6.13 5.10
C ASP A 11 -11.01 6.46 3.62
N GLY A 12 -10.69 5.56 2.69
CA GLY A 12 -10.93 5.70 1.25
C GLY A 12 -10.08 6.75 0.53
N ARG A 13 -9.16 7.42 1.21
CA ARG A 13 -8.39 8.54 0.64
C ARG A 13 -7.15 8.11 -0.13
N LYS A 14 -6.67 6.87 0.06
CA LYS A 14 -5.45 6.36 -0.54
C LYS A 14 -5.65 4.97 -1.13
N ILE A 15 -4.85 4.67 -2.15
CA ILE A 15 -4.81 3.37 -2.81
C ILE A 15 -3.37 2.84 -2.74
N ALA A 16 -3.21 1.62 -2.25
CA ALA A 16 -1.97 0.86 -2.29
C ALA A 16 -1.97 -0.15 -3.44
N PHE A 17 -0.89 -0.21 -4.21
CA PHE A 17 -0.75 -1.12 -5.36
C PHE A 17 0.71 -1.57 -5.54
N VAL A 18 0.90 -2.68 -6.24
CA VAL A 18 2.24 -3.21 -6.53
C VAL A 18 2.68 -2.79 -7.93
N ARG A 19 3.88 -2.25 -8.06
CA ARG A 19 4.52 -1.95 -9.35
C ARG A 19 5.96 -2.44 -9.30
N SER A 20 6.37 -3.26 -10.26
CA SER A 20 7.74 -3.77 -10.36
C SER A 20 8.27 -4.47 -9.09
N GLY A 21 7.39 -5.08 -8.28
CA GLY A 21 7.74 -5.77 -7.04
C GLY A 21 7.61 -4.93 -5.76
N ASP A 22 7.51 -3.61 -5.89
CA ASP A 22 7.39 -2.70 -4.74
C ASP A 22 5.96 -2.26 -4.48
N VAL A 23 5.65 -1.93 -3.22
CA VAL A 23 4.37 -1.36 -2.82
C VAL A 23 4.42 0.16 -2.91
N TYR A 24 3.51 0.70 -3.69
CA TYR A 24 3.30 2.13 -3.85
C TYR A 24 1.96 2.55 -3.26
N VAL A 25 1.88 3.81 -2.83
CA VAL A 25 0.65 4.46 -2.40
C VAL A 25 0.46 5.77 -3.14
N MET A 26 -0.77 6.05 -3.56
CA MET A 26 -1.19 7.34 -4.10
C MET A 26 -2.52 7.77 -3.49
N ASN A 27 -2.87 9.06 -3.62
CA ASN A 27 -4.21 9.52 -3.27
C ASN A 27 -5.23 8.95 -4.25
N ALA A 28 -6.41 8.61 -3.74
CA ALA A 28 -7.50 8.02 -4.52
C ALA A 28 -8.07 8.95 -5.60
N ASP A 29 -7.95 10.26 -5.39
CA ASP A 29 -8.39 11.31 -6.33
C ASP A 29 -7.37 11.58 -7.44
N GLY A 30 -6.23 10.88 -7.44
CA GLY A 30 -5.14 11.08 -8.40
C GLY A 30 -4.30 12.34 -8.14
N SER A 31 -4.52 13.05 -7.03
CA SER A 31 -3.71 14.21 -6.65
C SER A 31 -2.40 13.80 -5.98
N GLY A 32 -1.37 14.63 -6.10
CA GLY A 32 -0.09 14.43 -5.41
C GLY A 32 0.83 13.38 -6.03
N SER A 33 1.91 13.05 -5.31
CA SER A 33 2.95 12.14 -5.78
C SER A 33 2.67 10.69 -5.35
N THR A 34 3.04 9.73 -6.20
CA THR A 34 3.07 8.31 -5.81
C THR A 34 4.28 8.04 -4.93
N GLU A 35 4.05 7.50 -3.74
CA GLU A 35 5.10 7.19 -2.77
C GLU A 35 5.40 5.69 -2.75
N ASN A 36 6.67 5.31 -2.88
CA ASN A 36 7.11 3.93 -2.63
C ASN A 36 7.23 3.73 -1.11
N LEU A 37 6.42 2.81 -0.56
CA LEU A 37 6.44 2.46 0.86
C LEU A 37 7.47 1.37 1.19
N THR A 38 7.82 0.53 0.22
CA THR A 38 8.83 -0.51 0.40
C THR A 38 10.12 -0.05 -0.27
N ARG A 39 10.77 0.98 0.29
CA ARG A 39 12.12 1.37 -0.12
C ARG A 39 13.17 0.41 0.46
N SER A 40 13.03 -0.88 0.20
CA SER A 40 13.99 -1.87 0.67
C SER A 40 14.82 -2.39 -0.51
N PRO A 41 16.16 -2.41 -0.44
CA PRO A 41 16.99 -3.15 -1.37
C PRO A 41 16.81 -4.68 -1.23
N TRP A 42 15.96 -5.14 -0.28
CA TRP A 42 15.67 -6.54 -0.02
C TRP A 42 14.17 -6.78 -0.04
N ASN A 43 13.77 -7.69 -0.91
CA ASN A 43 12.41 -8.05 -1.30
C ASN A 43 11.59 -8.58 -0.10
N GLU A 44 10.93 -7.71 0.66
CA GLU A 44 10.12 -8.08 1.82
C GLU A 44 8.65 -8.21 1.44
N GLY A 45 8.29 -9.38 0.91
CA GLY A 45 6.93 -9.76 0.50
C GLY A 45 5.90 -9.93 1.63
N TRP A 46 6.04 -9.23 2.75
CA TRP A 46 5.13 -9.37 3.90
C TRP A 46 4.90 -8.03 4.64
N PHE A 47 3.98 -7.21 4.14
CA PHE A 47 3.42 -6.10 4.91
C PHE A 47 1.90 -6.23 4.98
N ALA A 48 1.37 -6.28 6.21
CA ALA A 48 -0.04 -6.08 6.51
C ALA A 48 -0.16 -4.88 7.46
N TRP A 49 -1.14 -4.01 7.21
CA TRP A 49 -1.45 -2.90 8.14
C TRP A 49 -1.88 -3.47 9.49
N SER A 50 -1.28 -3.00 10.58
CA SER A 50 -1.75 -3.30 11.92
C SER A 50 -3.12 -2.62 12.12
N PRO A 51 -4.16 -3.36 12.55
CA PRO A 51 -5.39 -2.71 12.99
C PRO A 51 -5.12 -2.03 14.33
N GLY A 52 -4.88 -0.72 14.27
CA GLY A 52 -4.81 0.11 15.47
C GLY A 52 -6.21 0.45 15.97
N ARG A 53 -6.75 -0.35 16.89
CA ARG A 53 -7.63 0.07 18.01
C ARG A 53 -7.92 -1.14 18.92
N THR A 54 -7.26 -1.14 20.07
CA THR A 54 -7.64 -1.92 21.26
C THR A 54 -8.98 -1.37 21.78
N GLN A 55 -9.93 -2.26 22.05
CA GLN A 55 -10.90 -2.09 23.12
C GLN A 55 -10.63 -3.18 24.17
#